data_AF-A0A518DXS1-F1
#
_entry.id   AF-A0A518DXS1-F1
#
_cell.length_a   1.000
_cell.length_b   1.000
_cell.length_c   1.000
_cell.angle_alpha   90.00
_cell.angle_beta   90.00
_cell.angle_gamma   90.00
#
_symmetry.space_group_name_H-M   'P 1'
#
loop_
_entity.id
_entity.type
_entity.pdbx_description
1 polymer ?
#
loop_
_entity_poly.entity_id
_entity_poly.type
_entity_poly.pdbx_seq_one_letter_code
_entity_poly.pdbx_strand_id
1 'polypeptide(L)'
;MQLGGESTLVTLPVETMLLTLMFPAREAMKRMRSGVRMLFLSLLVLPACLAVKAVSAADAPELPSVKQSPEVLAAMRQVHAGFKGQAGYVAQFGDSITYSMAFWSAMSWDDPDKYLPADDGLPQKPGDRRWKDVILGARDKGGKFANYSGWRVGQLLKSVDEVLQRERPEYAIIMIGTNDISGGKLPANYEQDLQQVVQKCLDAHCIPILNTIPPRQGKDDAVAAANTVIRKTAEQMSVPLADFHAACVRLRPGDSWQNSIISKDGVHPSGGKTNVYTVENMQNCGYALRNWVNFLALRELYFAVQTK
;
A
#
# COMPACT_ATOMS: atom_id res chain seq x y z
N MET A 1 -25.80 -4.07 62.50
CA MET A 1 -26.56 -2.81 62.37
C MET A 1 -26.89 -2.66 60.88
N GLN A 2 -28.18 -2.53 60.61
CA GLN A 2 -28.90 -2.69 59.35
C GLN A 2 -28.79 -1.38 58.52
N LEU A 3 -28.62 -1.38 57.19
CA LEU A 3 -29.62 -1.26 56.10
C LEU A 3 -28.76 -0.90 54.86
N GLY A 4 -28.91 -1.37 53.62
CA GLY A 4 -30.11 -1.53 52.78
C GLY A 4 -30.03 -0.52 51.61
N GLY A 5 -30.09 -0.97 50.35
CA GLY A 5 -30.21 -0.08 49.18
C GLY A 5 -29.79 -0.69 47.84
N GLU A 6 -30.69 -1.45 47.20
CA GLU A 6 -30.63 -1.85 45.80
C GLU A 6 -30.94 -0.67 44.86
N SER A 7 -30.38 -0.68 43.65
CA SER A 7 -30.82 0.16 42.53
C SER A 7 -30.65 -0.60 41.21
N THR A 8 -31.78 -1.10 40.73
CA THR A 8 -32.03 -1.68 39.40
C THR A 8 -32.25 -0.54 38.40
N LEU A 9 -31.57 -0.57 37.25
CA LEU A 9 -31.93 0.28 36.11
C LEU A 9 -32.35 -0.58 34.92
N VAL A 10 -33.61 -0.36 34.57
CA VAL A 10 -34.45 -1.07 33.61
C VAL A 10 -34.20 -0.52 32.21
N THR A 11 -34.10 -1.43 31.24
CA THR A 11 -34.17 -1.19 29.80
C THR A 11 -35.60 -0.86 29.35
N LEU A 12 -35.78 0.17 28.51
CA LEU A 12 -37.01 0.37 27.71
C LEU A 12 -36.68 0.86 26.28
N PRO A 13 -37.55 0.61 25.29
CA PRO A 13 -37.18 0.45 23.88
C PRO A 13 -37.50 1.66 22.98
N VAL A 14 -37.00 1.53 21.74
CA VAL A 14 -37.06 2.44 20.59
C VAL A 14 -38.44 2.40 19.92
N GLU A 15 -39.11 3.55 19.77
CA GLU A 15 -40.03 3.82 18.66
C GLU A 15 -40.48 5.30 18.62
N THR A 16 -40.73 5.80 17.40
CA THR A 16 -41.47 7.04 17.04
C THR A 16 -40.70 8.37 16.93
N MET A 17 -40.30 8.74 15.71
CA MET A 17 -40.54 10.11 15.20
C MET A 17 -40.49 10.14 13.65
N LEU A 18 -41.67 10.05 13.04
CA LEU A 18 -41.94 10.39 11.64
C LEU A 18 -42.83 11.65 11.63
N LEU A 19 -42.80 12.40 10.53
CA LEU A 19 -43.47 13.68 10.22
C LEU A 19 -42.78 14.94 10.75
N THR A 20 -42.28 15.78 9.85
CA THR A 20 -43.03 16.96 9.33
C THR A 20 -42.20 17.62 8.22
N LEU A 21 -42.78 17.78 7.02
CA LEU A 21 -42.65 18.93 6.09
C LEU A 21 -43.07 18.49 4.68
N MET A 22 -44.39 18.42 4.45
CA MET A 22 -44.98 18.61 3.12
C MET A 22 -45.58 20.01 3.11
N PHE A 23 -45.21 20.83 2.12
CA PHE A 23 -46.01 21.99 1.70
C PHE A 23 -46.16 22.00 0.17
N PRO A 24 -47.37 22.25 -0.36
CA PRO A 24 -47.70 22.17 -1.78
C PRO A 24 -47.68 23.54 -2.47
N ALA A 25 -47.50 23.57 -3.79
CA ALA A 25 -47.77 24.76 -4.60
C ALA A 25 -48.40 24.35 -5.94
N ARG A 26 -49.71 24.14 -5.89
CA ARG A 26 -50.64 24.21 -7.02
C ARG A 26 -51.40 25.53 -6.84
N GLU A 27 -51.26 26.46 -7.80
CA GLU A 27 -52.25 27.46 -8.27
C GLU A 27 -51.58 28.77 -8.70
N ALA A 28 -51.44 28.98 -10.01
CA ALA A 28 -51.32 30.31 -10.61
C ALA A 28 -51.74 30.25 -12.09
N MET A 29 -53.03 30.09 -12.36
CA MET A 29 -53.60 30.20 -13.70
C MET A 29 -54.87 31.06 -13.64
N LYS A 30 -54.74 32.36 -13.95
CA LYS A 30 -55.77 33.27 -14.53
C LYS A 30 -55.35 34.75 -14.37
N ARG A 31 -55.02 35.43 -15.49
CA ARG A 31 -55.69 36.67 -15.97
C ARG A 31 -54.98 37.32 -17.18
N MET A 32 -55.82 37.59 -18.18
CA MET A 32 -55.83 38.73 -19.13
C MET A 32 -54.84 38.83 -20.31
N ARG A 33 -55.38 38.42 -21.47
CA ARG A 33 -55.55 39.17 -22.73
C ARG A 33 -54.92 40.58 -22.84
N SER A 34 -54.01 40.74 -23.81
CA SER A 34 -54.12 41.71 -24.90
C SER A 34 -53.06 41.42 -25.96
N GLY A 35 -53.47 41.44 -27.23
CA GLY A 35 -52.62 41.06 -28.36
C GLY A 35 -51.65 42.16 -28.76
N VAL A 36 -50.38 41.80 -28.90
CA VAL A 36 -49.39 42.49 -29.73
C VAL A 36 -48.53 41.41 -30.39
N ARG A 37 -48.49 41.42 -31.73
CA ARG A 37 -47.58 40.60 -32.54
C ARG A 37 -46.14 40.98 -32.19
N MET A 38 -45.33 40.02 -31.76
CA MET A 38 -43.89 40.20 -31.66
C MET A 38 -43.15 38.90 -32.00
N LEU A 39 -42.08 39.07 -32.78
CA LEU A 39 -41.18 38.07 -33.33
C LEU A 39 -40.87 36.90 -32.38
N PHE A 40 -40.99 35.67 -32.89
CA PHE A 40 -40.38 34.49 -32.28
C PHE A 40 -38.85 34.59 -32.43
N LEU A 41 -38.18 35.08 -31.38
CA LEU A 41 -36.75 34.87 -31.16
C LEU A 41 -36.62 33.76 -30.11
N SER A 42 -36.30 32.56 -30.57
CA SER A 42 -36.07 31.38 -29.74
C SER A 42 -34.80 31.55 -28.90
N LEU A 43 -34.92 32.11 -27.69
CA LEU A 43 -33.91 31.96 -26.65
C LEU A 43 -33.99 30.54 -26.07
N LEU A 44 -33.10 29.66 -26.55
CA LEU A 44 -32.78 28.40 -25.88
C LEU A 44 -32.04 28.73 -24.57
N VAL A 45 -32.75 28.66 -23.45
CA VAL A 45 -32.13 28.56 -22.13
C VAL A 45 -31.65 27.11 -21.99
N LEU A 46 -30.36 26.88 -22.26
CA LEU A 46 -29.70 25.61 -21.98
C LEU A 46 -29.57 25.44 -20.45
N PRO A 47 -30.11 24.37 -19.85
CA PRO A 47 -29.79 24.05 -18.47
C PRO A 47 -28.33 23.60 -18.41
N ALA A 48 -27.53 24.28 -17.58
CA ALA A 48 -26.19 23.83 -17.23
C ALA A 48 -26.32 22.50 -16.47
N CYS A 49 -26.30 21.39 -17.20
CA CYS A 49 -26.13 20.07 -16.62
C CYS A 49 -24.74 20.01 -16.01
N LEU A 50 -24.64 20.02 -14.67
CA LEU A 50 -23.46 19.48 -14.00
C LEU A 50 -23.36 18.01 -14.39
N ALA A 51 -22.51 17.71 -15.37
CA ALA A 51 -22.10 16.36 -15.65
C ALA A 51 -21.21 15.87 -14.49
N VAL A 52 -21.83 15.23 -13.49
CA VAL A 52 -21.09 14.31 -12.63
C VAL A 52 -20.63 13.19 -13.55
N LYS A 53 -19.34 13.15 -13.88
CA LYS A 53 -18.76 12.02 -14.62
C LYS A 53 -19.01 10.77 -13.78
N ALA A 54 -19.90 9.91 -14.26
CA ALA A 54 -20.02 8.57 -13.74
C ALA A 54 -18.67 7.88 -13.94
N VAL A 55 -18.05 7.47 -12.83
CA VAL A 55 -16.90 6.56 -12.84
C VAL A 55 -17.38 5.26 -13.49
N SER A 56 -16.68 4.81 -14.52
CA SER A 56 -17.04 3.60 -15.26
C SER A 56 -16.92 2.38 -14.33
N ALA A 57 -17.73 1.33 -14.54
CA ALA A 57 -17.56 0.07 -13.82
C ALA A 57 -16.17 -0.59 -14.05
N ALA A 58 -15.42 -0.15 -15.07
CA ALA A 58 -14.03 -0.53 -15.32
C ALA A 58 -13.01 0.18 -14.40
N ASP A 59 -13.45 1.15 -13.59
CA ASP A 59 -12.61 1.96 -12.69
C ASP A 59 -12.82 1.58 -11.21
N ALA A 60 -13.47 0.43 -10.93
CA ALA A 60 -13.59 -0.05 -9.57
C ALA A 60 -12.18 -0.34 -9.00
N PRO A 61 -11.89 0.07 -7.76
CA PRO A 61 -10.60 -0.18 -7.13
C PRO A 61 -10.38 -1.69 -6.98
N GLU A 62 -9.61 -2.27 -7.89
CA GLU A 62 -9.23 -3.69 -7.84
C GLU A 62 -8.15 -3.94 -6.77
N LEU A 63 -8.09 -5.18 -6.29
CA LEU A 63 -6.99 -5.61 -5.44
C LEU A 63 -5.67 -5.39 -6.19
N PRO A 64 -4.63 -4.83 -5.53
CA PRO A 64 -3.32 -4.77 -6.13
C PRO A 64 -2.88 -6.16 -6.58
N SER A 65 -2.42 -6.29 -7.81
CA SER A 65 -1.69 -7.45 -8.28
C SER A 65 -0.21 -7.11 -8.38
N VAL A 66 0.63 -8.08 -8.00
CA VAL A 66 2.09 -8.02 -8.20
C VAL A 66 2.46 -9.21 -9.04
N LYS A 67 3.18 -8.96 -10.13
CA LYS A 67 3.69 -9.99 -11.04
C LYS A 67 5.05 -9.59 -11.55
N GLN A 68 6.05 -10.42 -11.30
CA GLN A 68 7.41 -10.23 -11.82
C GLN A 68 7.50 -10.71 -13.27
N SER A 69 8.44 -10.14 -14.03
CA SER A 69 8.69 -10.62 -15.39
C SER A 69 9.34 -12.01 -15.36
N PRO A 70 9.16 -12.84 -16.40
CA PRO A 70 9.85 -14.13 -16.51
C PRO A 70 11.38 -14.01 -16.39
N GLU A 71 11.96 -12.93 -16.90
CA GLU A 71 13.39 -12.63 -16.85
C GLU A 71 13.85 -12.38 -15.40
N VAL A 72 13.10 -11.58 -14.64
CA VAL A 72 13.36 -11.35 -13.21
C VAL A 72 13.28 -12.67 -12.44
N LEU A 73 12.25 -13.49 -12.68
CA LEU A 73 12.10 -14.79 -12.01
C LEU A 73 13.25 -15.76 -12.37
N ALA A 74 13.71 -15.75 -13.62
CA ALA A 74 14.85 -16.54 -14.05
C ALA A 74 16.16 -16.08 -13.40
N ALA A 75 16.40 -14.77 -13.34
CA ALA A 75 17.55 -14.19 -12.65
C ALA A 75 17.56 -14.55 -11.16
N MET A 76 16.41 -14.42 -10.48
CA MET A 76 16.32 -14.74 -9.05
C MET A 76 16.49 -16.25 -8.76
N ARG A 77 16.09 -17.15 -9.68
CA ARG A 77 16.46 -18.58 -9.60
C ARG A 77 17.96 -18.80 -9.64
N GLN A 78 18.69 -18.06 -10.48
CA GLN A 78 20.16 -18.17 -10.54
C GLN A 78 20.82 -17.66 -9.25
N VAL A 79 20.34 -16.54 -8.70
CA VAL A 79 20.81 -16.02 -7.41
C VAL A 79 20.55 -17.02 -6.29
N HIS A 80 19.32 -17.53 -6.19
CA HIS A 80 18.88 -18.44 -5.15
C HIS A 80 19.53 -19.82 -5.21
N ALA A 81 20.02 -20.25 -6.38
CA ALA A 81 20.77 -21.50 -6.51
C ALA A 81 22.02 -21.56 -5.61
N GLY A 82 22.61 -20.40 -5.27
CA GLY A 82 23.71 -20.28 -4.32
C GLY A 82 23.29 -20.06 -2.86
N PHE A 83 21.99 -19.90 -2.58
CA PHE A 83 21.49 -19.58 -1.25
C PHE A 83 21.68 -20.76 -0.27
N LYS A 84 22.24 -20.46 0.90
CA LYS A 84 22.48 -21.43 1.99
C LYS A 84 22.07 -20.90 3.36
N GLY A 85 21.35 -19.78 3.40
CA GLY A 85 21.02 -19.04 4.60
C GLY A 85 19.78 -19.59 5.33
N GLN A 86 19.09 -18.71 6.05
CA GLN A 86 17.87 -19.05 6.75
C GLN A 86 16.68 -19.03 5.80
N ALA A 87 16.20 -20.21 5.39
CA ALA A 87 15.00 -20.32 4.57
C ALA A 87 13.80 -19.64 5.24
N GLY A 88 13.09 -18.81 4.49
CA GLY A 88 11.94 -18.05 4.95
C GLY A 88 12.26 -16.75 5.68
N TYR A 89 13.53 -16.47 6.00
CA TYR A 89 13.89 -15.23 6.68
C TYR A 89 13.81 -14.04 5.72
N VAL A 90 13.00 -13.05 6.09
CA VAL A 90 12.76 -11.82 5.30
C VAL A 90 13.32 -10.62 6.06
N ALA A 91 14.49 -10.14 5.62
CA ALA A 91 15.01 -8.86 6.09
C ALA A 91 14.13 -7.70 5.61
N GLN A 92 13.94 -6.70 6.47
CA GLN A 92 13.19 -5.49 6.14
C GLN A 92 14.16 -4.31 6.20
N PHE A 93 14.71 -3.90 5.05
CA PHE A 93 15.72 -2.86 4.94
C PHE A 93 15.08 -1.52 4.59
N GLY A 94 15.41 -0.46 5.32
CA GLY A 94 14.88 0.87 5.01
C GLY A 94 14.78 1.86 6.16
N ASP A 95 13.76 2.70 6.09
CA ASP A 95 13.53 3.82 7.00
C ASP A 95 12.37 3.59 7.99
N SER A 96 11.73 4.66 8.49
CA SER A 96 10.58 4.60 9.39
C SER A 96 9.43 3.73 8.85
N ILE A 97 9.27 3.66 7.54
CA ILE A 97 8.21 2.88 6.90
C ILE A 97 8.49 1.39 7.05
N THR A 98 9.75 0.96 7.10
CA THR A 98 10.12 -0.44 7.38
C THR A 98 10.36 -0.72 8.86
N TYR A 99 10.77 0.29 9.63
CA TYR A 99 11.03 0.20 11.06
C TYR A 99 9.75 0.07 11.91
N SER A 100 8.64 0.65 11.46
CA SER A 100 7.38 0.58 12.19
C SER A 100 6.93 -0.86 12.44
N MET A 101 6.47 -1.17 13.66
CA MET A 101 5.87 -2.47 13.98
C MET A 101 4.61 -2.78 13.16
N ALA A 102 3.98 -1.77 12.56
CA ALA A 102 2.90 -1.98 11.61
C ALA A 102 3.39 -2.65 10.31
N PHE A 103 4.69 -2.57 10.00
CA PHE A 103 5.26 -3.26 8.85
C PHE A 103 5.70 -4.66 9.23
N TRP A 104 5.24 -5.59 8.40
CA TRP A 104 5.56 -7.01 8.36
C TRP A 104 5.19 -7.85 9.58
N SER A 105 4.99 -7.26 10.77
CA SER A 105 4.70 -8.02 12.00
C SER A 105 3.46 -8.91 11.92
N ALA A 106 2.45 -8.53 11.13
CA ALA A 106 1.25 -9.36 10.91
C ALA A 106 1.59 -10.75 10.39
N MET A 107 2.65 -10.88 9.58
CA MET A 107 3.11 -12.13 9.01
C MET A 107 3.69 -13.10 10.06
N SER A 108 3.85 -12.69 11.32
CA SER A 108 4.27 -13.58 12.42
C SER A 108 3.12 -14.24 13.16
N TRP A 109 1.87 -13.84 12.92
CA TRP A 109 0.73 -14.34 13.70
C TRP A 109 -0.56 -14.56 12.89
N ASP A 110 -0.72 -13.89 11.76
CA ASP A 110 -1.85 -14.08 10.84
C ASP A 110 -1.41 -14.66 9.50
N ASP A 111 -2.35 -15.30 8.83
CA ASP A 111 -2.17 -15.86 7.50
C ASP A 111 -2.94 -15.00 6.46
N PRO A 112 -2.23 -14.41 5.47
CA PRO A 112 -2.79 -13.52 4.46
C PRO A 112 -3.55 -14.26 3.34
N ASP A 113 -3.41 -15.58 3.24
CA ASP A 113 -3.98 -16.42 2.18
C ASP A 113 -5.51 -16.34 2.08
N LYS A 114 -6.21 -16.11 3.20
CA LYS A 114 -7.67 -15.91 3.22
C LYS A 114 -8.19 -14.72 2.40
N TYR A 115 -7.29 -13.84 1.92
CA TYR A 115 -7.62 -12.69 1.07
C TYR A 115 -7.17 -12.84 -0.39
N LEU A 116 -6.48 -13.93 -0.72
CA LEU A 116 -6.05 -14.19 -2.08
C LEU A 116 -7.26 -14.51 -2.98
N PRO A 117 -7.22 -14.14 -4.27
CA PRO A 117 -8.20 -14.60 -5.24
C PRO A 117 -8.13 -16.13 -5.36
N ALA A 118 -9.29 -16.77 -5.57
CA ALA A 118 -9.37 -18.23 -5.67
C ALA A 118 -8.64 -18.80 -6.90
N ASP A 119 -8.53 -18.02 -7.97
CA ASP A 119 -7.94 -18.44 -9.25
C ASP A 119 -6.98 -17.38 -9.79
N ASP A 120 -5.79 -17.28 -9.17
CA ASP A 120 -4.70 -16.41 -9.62
C ASP A 120 -3.50 -17.19 -10.20
N GLY A 121 -3.67 -18.49 -10.43
CA GLY A 121 -2.64 -19.37 -10.99
C GLY A 121 -1.49 -19.74 -10.04
N LEU A 122 -1.56 -19.36 -8.75
CA LEU A 122 -0.56 -19.70 -7.75
C LEU A 122 -1.19 -20.45 -6.56
N PRO A 123 -0.44 -21.34 -5.88
CA PRO A 123 -0.94 -21.98 -4.67
C PRO A 123 -1.29 -20.95 -3.58
N GLN A 124 -2.35 -21.21 -2.82
CA GLN A 124 -2.80 -20.34 -1.73
C GLN A 124 -1.85 -20.43 -0.52
N LYS A 125 -1.31 -21.61 -0.27
CA LYS A 125 -0.47 -21.97 0.90
C LYS A 125 0.86 -22.62 0.48
N PRO A 126 1.91 -22.48 1.31
CA PRO A 126 3.20 -23.16 1.12
C PRO A 126 3.12 -24.67 1.44
N GLY A 127 2.46 -25.44 0.57
CA GLY A 127 2.12 -26.84 0.83
C GLY A 127 1.08 -26.96 1.96
N ASP A 128 1.29 -27.89 2.90
CA ASP A 128 0.42 -28.08 4.07
C ASP A 128 0.72 -27.08 5.22
N ARG A 129 1.67 -26.16 5.02
CA ARG A 129 2.09 -25.18 6.03
C ARG A 129 1.29 -23.89 5.92
N ARG A 130 1.39 -23.06 6.96
CA ARG A 130 0.82 -21.71 7.02
C ARG A 130 1.90 -20.68 6.66
N TRP A 131 1.50 -19.54 6.12
CA TRP A 131 2.44 -18.47 5.74
C TRP A 131 3.22 -17.96 6.94
N LYS A 132 2.56 -17.79 8.09
CA LYS A 132 3.24 -17.36 9.31
C LYS A 132 4.29 -18.32 9.86
N ASP A 133 4.23 -19.59 9.46
CA ASP A 133 5.21 -20.60 9.86
C ASP A 133 6.44 -20.60 8.94
N VAL A 134 6.34 -20.01 7.74
CA VAL A 134 7.42 -19.97 6.76
C VAL A 134 8.03 -18.57 6.60
N ILE A 135 7.35 -17.52 7.03
CA ILE A 135 7.88 -16.14 7.02
C ILE A 135 8.54 -15.86 8.37
N LEU A 136 9.87 -15.78 8.38
CA LEU A 136 10.68 -15.50 9.57
C LEU A 136 11.17 -14.04 9.57
N GLY A 137 11.57 -13.54 10.73
CA GLY A 137 12.10 -12.18 10.91
C GLY A 137 11.06 -11.06 10.90
N ALA A 138 9.76 -11.38 10.83
CA ALA A 138 8.68 -10.39 10.64
C ALA A 138 8.59 -9.26 11.69
N ARG A 139 9.18 -9.45 12.87
CA ARG A 139 9.19 -8.48 13.96
C ARG A 139 10.56 -7.83 14.20
N ASP A 140 11.55 -8.11 13.36
CA ASP A 140 12.92 -7.66 13.54
C ASP A 140 13.07 -6.19 13.13
N LYS A 141 13.13 -5.32 14.14
CA LYS A 141 13.18 -3.86 13.99
C LYS A 141 14.38 -3.24 14.67
N GLY A 142 14.86 -2.14 14.10
CA GLY A 142 15.95 -1.33 14.64
C GLY A 142 17.20 -1.38 13.78
N GLY A 143 18.12 -0.45 14.03
CA GLY A 143 19.34 -0.28 13.21
C GLY A 143 20.18 -1.56 13.10
N LYS A 144 20.17 -2.42 14.13
CA LYS A 144 20.84 -3.74 14.09
C LYS A 144 20.31 -4.68 13.01
N PHE A 145 19.09 -4.45 12.51
CA PHE A 145 18.45 -5.17 11.40
C PHE A 145 18.35 -4.31 10.12
N ALA A 146 19.13 -3.23 10.05
CA ALA A 146 19.20 -2.30 8.93
C ALA A 146 17.84 -1.66 8.53
N ASN A 147 16.96 -1.46 9.51
CA ASN A 147 15.81 -0.55 9.37
C ASN A 147 15.76 0.44 10.53
N TYR A 148 15.62 1.73 10.24
CA TYR A 148 15.47 2.71 11.29
C TYR A 148 14.86 4.03 10.82
N SER A 149 14.07 4.66 11.70
CA SER A 149 13.47 5.97 11.41
C SER A 149 14.51 7.03 11.01
N GLY A 150 14.19 7.79 9.96
CA GLY A 150 15.02 8.88 9.47
C GLY A 150 16.20 8.47 8.59
N TRP A 151 16.43 7.17 8.40
CA TRP A 151 17.50 6.70 7.53
C TRP A 151 17.28 7.10 6.07
N ARG A 152 18.40 7.40 5.42
CA ARG A 152 18.54 7.56 3.97
C ARG A 152 19.31 6.37 3.40
N VAL A 153 19.40 6.27 2.08
CA VAL A 153 20.07 5.14 1.43
C VAL A 153 21.53 4.95 1.89
N GLY A 154 22.24 6.05 2.17
CA GLY A 154 23.63 5.99 2.65
C GLY A 154 23.78 5.37 4.06
N GLN A 155 22.80 5.52 4.96
CA GLN A 155 22.81 4.83 6.26
C GLN A 155 22.49 3.35 6.09
N LEU A 156 21.53 3.03 5.20
CA LEU A 156 21.20 1.64 4.89
C LEU A 156 22.43 0.91 4.33
N LEU A 157 23.10 1.50 3.33
CA LEU A 157 24.29 0.93 2.70
C LEU A 157 25.40 0.55 3.70
N LYS A 158 25.58 1.35 4.75
CA LYS A 158 26.58 1.09 5.81
C LYS A 158 26.20 -0.06 6.74
N SER A 159 24.93 -0.44 6.79
CA SER A 159 24.38 -1.38 7.79
C SER A 159 24.03 -2.75 7.21
N VAL A 160 23.83 -2.84 5.90
CA VAL A 160 23.34 -4.05 5.21
C VAL A 160 24.26 -5.26 5.39
N ASP A 161 25.58 -5.06 5.31
CA ASP A 161 26.55 -6.18 5.38
C ASP A 161 26.44 -6.96 6.69
N GLU A 162 26.32 -6.27 7.82
CA GLU A 162 26.23 -6.92 9.14
C GLU A 162 24.97 -7.80 9.24
N VAL A 163 23.86 -7.38 8.65
CA VAL A 163 22.61 -8.15 8.68
C VAL A 163 22.68 -9.33 7.72
N LEU A 164 23.21 -9.14 6.52
CA LEU A 164 23.38 -10.22 5.54
C LEU A 164 24.30 -11.32 6.08
N GLN A 165 25.37 -10.95 6.79
CA GLN A 165 26.29 -11.91 7.41
C GLN A 165 25.67 -12.64 8.61
N ARG A 166 24.99 -11.91 9.49
CA ARG A 166 24.47 -12.45 10.74
C ARG A 166 23.20 -13.28 10.54
N GLU A 167 22.22 -12.71 9.83
CA GLU A 167 20.90 -13.34 9.67
C GLU A 167 20.85 -14.26 8.46
N ARG A 168 21.70 -14.00 7.44
CA ARG A 168 21.72 -14.77 6.18
C ARG A 168 20.30 -14.89 5.58
N PRO A 169 19.61 -13.75 5.36
CA PRO A 169 18.22 -13.71 4.93
C PRO A 169 18.05 -14.33 3.54
N GLU A 170 16.93 -14.99 3.30
CA GLU A 170 16.57 -15.47 1.96
C GLU A 170 16.05 -14.33 1.08
N TYR A 171 15.28 -13.42 1.68
CA TYR A 171 14.71 -12.26 1.02
C TYR A 171 15.05 -10.98 1.76
N ALA A 172 15.21 -9.87 1.03
CA ALA A 172 15.33 -8.54 1.59
C ALA A 172 14.31 -7.60 0.95
N ILE A 173 13.29 -7.22 1.71
CA ILE A 173 12.39 -6.14 1.29
C ILE A 173 13.11 -4.82 1.52
N ILE A 174 13.29 -4.03 0.46
CA ILE A 174 14.03 -2.76 0.51
C ILE A 174 13.08 -1.62 0.17
N MET A 175 12.79 -0.76 1.14
CA MET A 175 12.01 0.46 0.95
C MET A 175 12.72 1.65 1.60
N ILE A 176 13.40 2.44 0.77
CA ILE A 176 14.26 3.54 1.20
C ILE A 176 14.21 4.68 0.18
N GLY A 177 14.29 5.93 0.64
CA GLY A 177 14.26 7.10 -0.24
C GLY A 177 13.35 8.22 0.25
N THR A 178 12.38 7.92 1.12
CA THR A 178 11.43 8.92 1.62
C THR A 178 12.14 10.07 2.35
N ASN A 179 13.19 9.76 3.12
CA ASN A 179 14.01 10.75 3.80
C ASN A 179 15.08 11.38 2.90
N ASP A 180 15.51 10.70 1.84
CA ASP A 180 16.45 11.23 0.85
C ASP A 180 15.87 12.46 0.16
N ILE A 181 14.57 12.39 -0.17
CA ILE A 181 13.84 13.48 -0.83
C ILE A 181 13.30 14.56 0.11
N SER A 182 13.65 14.55 1.42
CA SER A 182 13.09 15.52 2.38
C SER A 182 13.34 16.97 1.99
N GLY A 183 14.48 17.23 1.35
CA GLY A 183 14.85 18.53 0.78
C GLY A 183 14.11 18.92 -0.50
N GLY A 184 13.17 18.11 -0.99
CA GLY A 184 12.44 18.36 -2.24
C GLY A 184 13.17 17.97 -3.53
N LYS A 185 14.32 17.30 -3.42
CA LYS A 185 15.09 16.78 -4.57
C LYS A 185 15.77 15.47 -4.19
N LEU A 186 15.99 14.63 -5.19
CA LEU A 186 16.75 13.39 -5.01
C LEU A 186 18.26 13.70 -4.94
N PRO A 187 19.01 13.13 -3.97
CA PRO A 187 20.47 13.23 -3.95
C PRO A 187 21.11 12.56 -5.17
N ALA A 188 22.22 13.11 -5.67
CA ALA A 188 22.89 12.61 -6.86
C ALA A 188 23.46 11.19 -6.71
N ASN A 189 23.85 10.81 -5.49
CA ASN A 189 24.37 9.49 -5.15
C ASN A 189 23.30 8.43 -4.90
N TYR A 190 22.00 8.80 -4.92
CA TYR A 190 20.93 7.88 -4.52
C TYR A 190 20.90 6.61 -5.38
N GLU A 191 21.02 6.74 -6.70
CA GLU A 191 21.02 5.59 -7.61
C GLU A 191 22.19 4.65 -7.33
N GLN A 192 23.41 5.19 -7.24
CA GLN A 192 24.62 4.41 -6.98
C GLN A 192 24.57 3.70 -5.63
N ASP A 193 24.08 4.36 -4.58
CA ASP A 193 23.99 3.75 -3.25
C ASP A 193 22.89 2.69 -3.20
N LEU A 194 21.76 2.90 -3.89
CA LEU A 194 20.70 1.89 -3.99
C LEU A 194 21.18 0.66 -4.75
N GLN A 195 21.87 0.84 -5.88
CA GLN A 195 22.46 -0.26 -6.65
C GLN A 195 23.46 -1.06 -5.81
N GLN A 196 24.28 -0.40 -4.99
CA GLN A 196 25.21 -1.10 -4.07
C GLN A 196 24.46 -1.90 -2.99
N VAL A 197 23.35 -1.38 -2.44
CA VAL A 197 22.52 -2.15 -1.50
C VAL A 197 21.95 -3.41 -2.16
N VAL A 198 21.44 -3.28 -3.38
CA VAL A 198 20.91 -4.40 -4.16
C VAL A 198 22.02 -5.41 -4.46
N GLN A 199 23.18 -4.94 -4.92
CA GLN A 199 24.33 -5.80 -5.24
C GLN A 199 24.79 -6.61 -4.02
N LYS A 200 24.88 -5.98 -2.85
CA LYS A 200 25.23 -6.69 -1.60
C LYS A 200 24.27 -7.84 -1.29
N CYS A 201 22.96 -7.65 -1.54
CA CYS A 201 21.98 -8.71 -1.36
C CYS A 201 22.23 -9.86 -2.35
N LEU A 202 22.41 -9.55 -3.63
CA LEU A 202 22.67 -10.53 -4.70
C LEU A 202 23.94 -11.34 -4.42
N ASP A 203 25.02 -10.68 -4.01
CA ASP A 203 26.31 -11.31 -3.66
C ASP A 203 26.17 -12.25 -2.45
N ALA A 204 25.25 -11.96 -1.54
CA ALA A 204 24.91 -12.82 -0.40
C ALA A 204 23.91 -13.94 -0.75
N HIS A 205 23.52 -14.07 -2.03
CA HIS A 205 22.45 -14.95 -2.49
C HIS A 205 21.09 -14.68 -1.83
N CYS A 206 20.89 -13.46 -1.32
CA CYS A 206 19.63 -12.97 -0.77
C CYS A 206 18.86 -12.28 -1.90
N ILE A 207 17.60 -12.64 -2.13
CA ILE A 207 16.75 -12.05 -3.16
C ILE A 207 16.28 -10.65 -2.71
N PRO A 208 16.71 -9.55 -3.35
CA PRO A 208 16.23 -8.22 -3.01
C PRO A 208 14.85 -7.98 -3.65
N ILE A 209 13.93 -7.37 -2.90
CA ILE A 209 12.61 -6.95 -3.37
C ILE A 209 12.54 -5.43 -3.21
N LEU A 210 12.78 -4.70 -4.28
CA LEU A 210 12.72 -3.24 -4.27
C LEU A 210 11.28 -2.77 -4.14
N ASN A 211 11.06 -1.73 -3.34
CA ASN A 211 9.78 -1.04 -3.23
C ASN A 211 9.92 0.41 -3.65
N THR A 212 8.95 0.92 -4.40
CA THR A 212 8.78 2.36 -4.57
C THR A 212 8.40 3.02 -3.24
N ILE A 213 8.83 4.27 -3.04
CA ILE A 213 8.40 5.06 -1.88
C ILE A 213 6.97 5.54 -2.10
N PRO A 214 6.14 5.65 -1.03
CA PRO A 214 4.76 6.08 -1.19
C PRO A 214 4.63 7.52 -1.70
N PRO A 215 3.43 7.94 -2.15
CA PRO A 215 3.13 9.35 -2.33
C PRO A 215 3.40 10.14 -1.04
N ARG A 216 3.87 11.37 -1.20
CA ARG A 216 4.22 12.27 -0.09
C ARG A 216 3.71 13.66 -0.39
N GLN A 217 2.95 14.22 0.55
CA GLN A 217 2.28 15.51 0.37
C GLN A 217 3.30 16.62 0.03
N GLY A 218 3.07 17.32 -1.08
CA GLY A 218 3.90 18.44 -1.53
C GLY A 218 5.30 18.05 -2.00
N LYS A 219 5.51 16.79 -2.41
CA LYS A 219 6.82 16.28 -2.86
C LYS A 219 6.74 15.47 -4.15
N ASP A 220 5.70 15.67 -4.95
CA ASP A 220 5.36 14.84 -6.12
C ASP A 220 6.55 14.68 -7.09
N ASP A 221 7.22 15.77 -7.48
CA ASP A 221 8.38 15.72 -8.38
C ASP A 221 9.54 14.90 -7.79
N ALA A 222 9.81 15.05 -6.50
CA ALA A 222 10.90 14.33 -5.83
C ALA A 222 10.56 12.84 -5.64
N VAL A 223 9.29 12.53 -5.35
CA VAL A 223 8.77 11.15 -5.32
C VAL A 223 8.87 10.52 -6.71
N ALA A 224 8.49 11.23 -7.76
CA ALA A 224 8.60 10.78 -9.14
C ALA A 224 10.06 10.50 -9.52
N ALA A 225 10.99 11.39 -9.16
CA ALA A 225 12.42 11.20 -9.39
C ALA A 225 12.96 9.94 -8.67
N ALA A 226 12.67 9.78 -7.37
CA ALA A 226 13.09 8.61 -6.60
C ALA A 226 12.52 7.31 -7.19
N ASN A 227 11.21 7.27 -7.46
CA ASN A 227 10.53 6.09 -7.96
C ASN A 227 10.93 5.74 -9.40
N THR A 228 11.35 6.72 -10.20
CA THR A 228 11.97 6.46 -11.51
C THR A 228 13.29 5.71 -11.34
N VAL A 229 14.16 6.15 -10.43
CA VAL A 229 15.42 5.47 -10.13
C VAL A 229 15.19 4.06 -9.57
N ILE A 230 14.24 3.89 -8.65
CA ILE A 230 13.92 2.58 -8.07
C ILE A 230 13.46 1.60 -9.15
N ARG A 231 12.52 2.00 -10.01
CA ARG A 231 12.03 1.15 -11.12
C ARG A 231 13.14 0.82 -12.11
N LYS A 232 13.92 1.83 -12.51
CA LYS A 232 15.08 1.65 -13.39
C LYS A 232 16.09 0.67 -12.78
N THR A 233 16.38 0.78 -11.49
CA THR A 233 17.30 -0.14 -10.79
C THR A 233 16.75 -1.56 -10.77
N ALA A 234 15.45 -1.73 -10.51
CA ALA A 234 14.80 -3.04 -10.53
C ALA A 234 14.92 -3.72 -11.90
N GLU A 235 14.66 -2.96 -12.97
CA GLU A 235 14.79 -3.43 -14.36
C GLU A 235 16.25 -3.74 -14.72
N GLN A 236 17.18 -2.80 -14.51
CA GLN A 236 18.59 -2.94 -14.89
C GLN A 236 19.30 -4.09 -14.18
N MET A 237 18.95 -4.34 -12.91
CA MET A 237 19.53 -5.42 -12.12
C MET A 237 18.68 -6.70 -12.17
N SER A 238 17.58 -6.71 -12.92
CA SER A 238 16.63 -7.83 -13.04
C SER A 238 16.13 -8.34 -11.67
N VAL A 239 15.85 -7.43 -10.75
CA VAL A 239 15.39 -7.76 -9.39
C VAL A 239 13.89 -7.47 -9.20
N PRO A 240 13.20 -8.21 -8.32
CA PRO A 240 11.78 -8.02 -8.04
C PRO A 240 11.39 -6.60 -7.61
N LEU A 241 10.24 -6.14 -8.09
CA LEU A 241 9.63 -4.86 -7.70
C LEU A 241 8.24 -5.08 -7.06
N ALA A 242 8.06 -4.48 -5.89
CA ALA A 242 6.79 -4.27 -5.22
C ALA A 242 6.43 -2.78 -5.30
N ASP A 243 5.68 -2.38 -6.33
CA ASP A 243 5.38 -0.96 -6.59
C ASP A 243 4.27 -0.42 -5.66
N PHE A 244 4.64 -0.13 -4.41
CA PHE A 244 3.74 0.39 -3.40
C PHE A 244 3.14 1.76 -3.78
N HIS A 245 3.92 2.64 -4.43
CA HIS A 245 3.41 3.90 -4.96
C HIS A 245 2.26 3.69 -5.95
N ALA A 246 2.45 2.81 -6.94
CA ALA A 246 1.42 2.49 -7.93
C ALA A 246 0.18 1.90 -7.26
N ALA A 247 0.33 1.08 -6.22
CA ALA A 247 -0.78 0.54 -5.46
C ALA A 247 -1.57 1.64 -4.72
N CYS A 248 -0.89 2.61 -4.10
CA CYS A 248 -1.52 3.75 -3.43
C CYS A 248 -2.37 4.57 -4.40
N VAL A 249 -1.79 5.00 -5.52
CA VAL A 249 -2.48 5.88 -6.48
C VAL A 249 -3.57 5.16 -7.26
N ARG A 250 -3.49 3.83 -7.40
CA ARG A 250 -4.56 3.03 -8.01
C ARG A 250 -5.79 2.92 -7.12
N LEU A 251 -5.59 2.60 -5.84
CA LEU A 251 -6.70 2.49 -4.88
C LEU A 251 -7.33 3.83 -4.52
N ARG A 252 -6.53 4.89 -4.57
CA ARG A 252 -6.93 6.27 -4.26
C ARG A 252 -6.27 7.25 -5.26
N PRO A 253 -6.88 7.46 -6.43
CA PRO A 253 -6.33 8.31 -7.49
C PRO A 253 -6.33 9.79 -7.12
N GLY A 254 -5.53 10.57 -7.87
CA GLY A 254 -5.31 11.99 -7.59
C GLY A 254 -4.66 12.17 -6.23
N ASP A 255 -5.22 13.06 -5.41
CA ASP A 255 -4.77 13.31 -4.04
C ASP A 255 -5.59 12.57 -2.98
N SER A 256 -6.53 11.71 -3.38
CA SER A 256 -7.44 11.04 -2.44
C SER A 256 -6.74 10.03 -1.53
N TRP A 257 -5.47 9.70 -1.78
CA TRP A 257 -4.61 8.90 -0.90
C TRP A 257 -4.19 9.69 0.35
N GLN A 258 -4.22 11.03 0.30
CA GLN A 258 -3.94 11.89 1.45
C GLN A 258 -5.02 11.70 2.51
N ASN A 259 -4.61 11.55 3.77
CA ASN A 259 -5.49 11.28 4.91
C ASN A 259 -6.29 9.95 4.82
N SER A 260 -6.00 9.08 3.85
CA SER A 260 -6.64 7.77 3.70
C SER A 260 -5.64 6.64 3.71
N ILE A 261 -4.72 6.59 2.73
CA ILE A 261 -3.62 5.63 2.64
C ILE A 261 -2.36 6.23 3.26
N ILE A 262 -2.14 7.53 3.11
CA ILE A 262 -1.09 8.29 3.79
C ILE A 262 -1.74 9.07 4.92
N SER A 263 -1.08 9.08 6.09
CA SER A 263 -1.60 9.70 7.30
C SER A 263 -1.66 11.23 7.18
N LYS A 264 -2.22 11.89 8.19
CA LYS A 264 -2.30 13.35 8.28
C LYS A 264 -0.96 14.05 8.31
N ASP A 265 0.13 13.33 8.60
CA ASP A 265 1.48 13.88 8.52
C ASP A 265 1.99 14.03 7.07
N GLY A 266 1.25 13.51 6.08
CA GLY A 266 1.60 13.61 4.67
C GLY A 266 2.82 12.79 4.25
N VAL A 267 3.34 11.92 5.12
CA VAL A 267 4.59 11.15 4.88
C VAL A 267 4.39 9.66 5.12
N HIS A 268 3.82 9.27 6.26
CA HIS A 268 3.75 7.86 6.65
C HIS A 268 2.45 7.22 6.20
N PRO A 269 2.44 5.91 5.87
CA PRO A 269 1.19 5.21 5.65
C PRO A 269 0.27 5.28 6.87
N SER A 270 -1.04 5.32 6.64
CA SER A 270 -2.06 5.45 7.68
C SER A 270 -2.28 4.16 8.46
N GLY A 271 -2.74 4.34 9.71
CA GLY A 271 -3.13 3.26 10.62
C GLY A 271 -4.45 2.58 10.24
N GLY A 272 -4.79 1.51 10.97
CA GLY A 272 -5.99 0.70 10.74
C GLY A 272 -5.73 -0.77 11.03
N LYS A 273 -6.55 -1.67 10.47
CA LYS A 273 -6.35 -3.11 10.61
C LYS A 273 -5.25 -3.58 9.66
N THR A 274 -4.02 -3.69 10.16
CA THR A 274 -2.81 -3.95 9.35
C THR A 274 -2.75 -5.32 8.66
N ASN A 275 -3.61 -6.26 9.07
CA ASN A 275 -3.66 -7.65 8.60
C ASN A 275 -4.96 -8.00 7.85
N VAL A 276 -5.81 -7.00 7.55
CA VAL A 276 -7.07 -7.21 6.81
C VAL A 276 -6.90 -6.66 5.38
N TYR A 277 -6.84 -7.54 4.39
CA TYR A 277 -6.51 -7.14 3.01
C TYR A 277 -7.73 -7.09 2.09
N THR A 278 -8.87 -6.60 2.61
CA THR A 278 -10.00 -6.22 1.77
C THR A 278 -9.73 -4.88 1.08
N VAL A 279 -10.29 -4.66 -0.12
CA VAL A 279 -10.20 -3.37 -0.82
C VAL A 279 -10.63 -2.22 0.09
N GLU A 280 -11.77 -2.37 0.78
CA GLU A 280 -12.31 -1.37 1.71
C GLU A 280 -11.31 -0.96 2.80
N ASN A 281 -10.65 -1.92 3.44
CA ASN A 281 -9.66 -1.60 4.48
C ASN A 281 -8.40 -0.99 3.86
N MET A 282 -7.90 -1.53 2.74
CA MET A 282 -6.67 -1.03 2.11
C MET A 282 -6.80 0.37 1.51
N GLN A 283 -8.01 0.79 1.13
CA GLN A 283 -8.30 2.16 0.73
C GLN A 283 -8.21 3.18 1.88
N ASN A 284 -8.18 2.72 3.13
CA ASN A 284 -8.19 3.56 4.34
C ASN A 284 -7.07 3.21 5.34
N CYS A 285 -6.23 2.23 5.01
CA CYS A 285 -5.14 1.75 5.84
C CYS A 285 -3.91 1.46 4.99
N GLY A 286 -3.01 2.43 4.89
CA GLY A 286 -1.77 2.27 4.13
C GLY A 286 -0.85 1.20 4.69
N TYR A 287 -0.90 0.92 5.99
CA TYR A 287 -0.18 -0.22 6.56
C TYR A 287 -0.63 -1.57 5.99
N ALA A 288 -1.95 -1.77 5.83
CA ALA A 288 -2.48 -3.00 5.25
C ALA A 288 -2.09 -3.12 3.78
N LEU A 289 -2.23 -2.04 3.00
CA LEU A 289 -1.85 -2.01 1.59
C LEU A 289 -0.35 -2.33 1.40
N ARG A 290 0.52 -1.71 2.20
CA ARG A 290 1.97 -1.95 2.18
C ARG A 290 2.31 -3.41 2.46
N ASN A 291 1.69 -4.00 3.50
CA ASN A 291 1.88 -5.41 3.84
C ASN A 291 1.39 -6.33 2.72
N TRP A 292 0.24 -6.03 2.12
CA TRP A 292 -0.35 -6.84 1.05
C TRP A 292 0.52 -6.87 -0.22
N VAL A 293 0.96 -5.71 -0.71
CA VAL A 293 1.80 -5.61 -1.92
C VAL A 293 3.11 -6.38 -1.74
N ASN A 294 3.73 -6.30 -0.57
CA ASN A 294 4.95 -7.05 -0.27
C ASN A 294 4.70 -8.55 -0.11
N PHE A 295 3.56 -8.95 0.46
CA PHE A 295 3.16 -10.35 0.53
C PHE A 295 2.95 -10.97 -0.85
N LEU A 296 2.29 -10.27 -1.77
CA LEU A 296 2.11 -10.78 -3.13
C LEU A 296 3.45 -10.99 -3.85
N ALA A 297 4.39 -10.04 -3.73
CA ALA A 297 5.73 -10.18 -4.28
C ALA A 297 6.47 -11.39 -3.69
N LEU A 298 6.47 -11.52 -2.36
CA LEU A 298 7.11 -12.64 -1.67
C LEU A 298 6.48 -13.98 -2.05
N ARG A 299 5.14 -14.05 -2.13
CA ARG A 299 4.42 -15.28 -2.50
C ARG A 299 4.78 -15.75 -3.90
N GLU A 300 4.82 -14.84 -4.86
CA GLU A 300 5.22 -15.16 -6.23
C GLU A 300 6.65 -15.73 -6.26
N LEU A 301 7.59 -15.08 -5.57
CA LEU A 301 8.97 -15.54 -5.48
C LEU A 301 9.09 -16.89 -4.77
N TYR A 302 8.36 -17.08 -3.68
CA TYR A 302 8.30 -18.34 -2.94
C TYR A 302 7.98 -19.50 -3.88
N PHE A 303 6.98 -19.36 -4.75
CA PHE A 303 6.61 -20.44 -5.66
C PHE A 303 7.44 -20.49 -6.94
N ALA A 304 7.81 -19.35 -7.52
CA ALA A 304 8.49 -19.31 -8.82
C ALA A 304 10.02 -19.51 -8.72
N VAL A 305 10.61 -19.29 -7.54
CA VAL A 305 12.05 -19.37 -7.32
C VAL A 305 12.45 -20.57 -6.46
N GLN A 306 11.69 -20.88 -5.40
CA GLN A 306 12.09 -21.96 -4.49
C GLN A 306 11.71 -23.37 -4.98
N THR A 307 10.80 -23.49 -5.96
CA THR A 307 10.33 -24.81 -6.41
C THR A 307 11.34 -25.43 -7.39
N LYS A 308 11.89 -26.58 -6.99
CA LYS A 308 12.47 -27.58 -7.89
C LYS A 308 11.40 -28.60 -8.24
#